data_AF-M4FEM4-F1
#
_entry.id   AF-M4FEM4-F1
#
_cell.length_a   1.000
_cell.length_b   1.000
_cell.length_c   1.000
_cell.angle_alpha   90.00
_cell.angle_beta   90.00
_cell.angle_gamma   90.00
#
_symmetry.space_group_name_H-M   'P 1'
#
loop_
_entity.id
_entity.type
_entity.pdbx_description
1 polymer ?
#
loop_
_entity_poly.entity_id
_entity_poly.type
_entity_poly.pdbx_seq_one_letter_code
_entity_poly.pdbx_strand_id
1 'polypeptide(L)'
;MVNQAKMARYRHLVFHILEFLQKHQLYPDEQILKFKIELLNKTNKSLHHTEDAPQDIIIYGGRAAPLVTFLLNPNVVQELRGDKQYNLQMLKERYQTRLNVGITQHKLVPEETVTVIDSRCGEKISVYKGSGNDSITQQFDACASWWTQAPDPAFQAELAREMAYTAARFGHVMFPENVYEPALKCAELLIDGVGKGWASRVYFSDNGSTAIKIALKMAFRKFCVDHETLLEFSEGRDEKKHIVVKVLALRGSYHGDTLGAMEAQAPSPYTGFLQQPWYTGKGLFLDPPTGILFNGAWNLSLPEFFAEIAPEEYGTFSTRDEIFDKSRDTSTLATTYLAYVSKQLQEYSGNTQSAHVGALIIEPVIHGAGGMHMVDPLFQRVLVNECRNRKIPVIFDEVFTGFWRLGVETPVELLGCKPDIACYAKLMTGGMIPLAVTLATDALFDSFSGDPKLQALLHGHSYSAHAMGCATAAKAIELFKDPETNHNIIPQGGILRELWDEELVQQISCHSAVQKVVVIGTLFALELKVDASNSGYASLYAKSLLQMLREDGIFMRPLGNVVYLMCGPCTSPEICRELLSKLYIRFGEFNRA
;
A
#
# COMPACT_ATOMS: atom_id res chain seq x y z
N MET A 1 -4.76 -19.96 46.57
CA MET A 1 -3.78 -19.80 45.48
C MET A 1 -3.97 -20.94 44.50
N VAL A 2 -4.09 -20.68 43.21
CA VAL A 2 -4.17 -21.75 42.18
C VAL A 2 -2.75 -22.12 41.77
N ASN A 3 -2.44 -23.42 41.73
CA ASN A 3 -1.12 -23.89 41.31
C ASN A 3 -0.92 -23.63 39.80
N GLN A 4 0.15 -22.90 39.43
CA GLN A 4 0.47 -22.57 38.03
C GLN A 4 0.58 -23.82 37.14
N ALA A 5 1.07 -24.94 37.66
CA ALA A 5 1.12 -26.22 36.93
C ALA A 5 -0.26 -26.83 36.66
N LYS A 6 -1.29 -26.54 37.49
CA LYS A 6 -2.68 -26.86 37.13
C LYS A 6 -3.18 -25.93 36.01
N MET A 7 -2.82 -24.64 36.02
CA MET A 7 -3.26 -23.69 34.98
C MET A 7 -2.77 -24.10 33.58
N ALA A 8 -1.46 -24.33 33.42
CA ALA A 8 -0.87 -24.71 32.14
C ALA A 8 -1.57 -25.94 31.51
N ARG A 9 -1.95 -26.92 32.34
CA ARG A 9 -2.53 -28.19 31.91
C ARG A 9 -3.95 -28.11 31.34
N TYR A 10 -4.69 -27.02 31.60
CA TYR A 10 -6.10 -26.88 31.19
C TYR A 10 -6.37 -25.69 30.24
N ARG A 11 -5.37 -24.87 29.88
CA ARG A 11 -5.54 -23.68 29.01
C ARG A 11 -6.29 -23.96 27.71
N HIS A 12 -5.82 -24.92 26.91
CA HIS A 12 -6.42 -25.29 25.62
C HIS A 12 -7.92 -25.66 25.73
N LEU A 13 -8.30 -26.44 26.74
CA LEU A 13 -9.71 -26.81 26.99
C LEU A 13 -10.58 -25.61 27.36
N VAL A 14 -10.07 -24.69 28.19
CA VAL A 14 -10.81 -23.52 28.68
C VAL A 14 -11.17 -22.57 27.54
N PHE A 15 -10.25 -22.29 26.62
CA PHE A 15 -10.52 -21.37 25.53
C PHE A 15 -11.48 -21.93 24.48
N HIS A 16 -11.45 -23.23 24.18
CA HIS A 16 -12.48 -23.84 23.32
C HIS A 16 -13.89 -23.80 23.96
N ILE A 17 -14.01 -23.96 25.28
CA ILE A 17 -15.29 -23.82 25.98
C ILE A 17 -15.80 -22.36 25.92
N LEU A 18 -14.92 -21.38 26.16
CA LEU A 18 -15.26 -19.96 26.06
C LEU A 18 -15.63 -19.55 24.63
N GLU A 19 -14.90 -20.04 23.60
CA GLU A 19 -15.23 -19.80 22.19
C GLU A 19 -16.53 -20.48 21.76
N PHE A 20 -16.84 -21.67 22.29
CA PHE A 20 -18.13 -22.33 22.05
C PHE A 20 -19.30 -21.51 22.61
N LEU A 21 -19.18 -21.07 23.88
CA LEU A 21 -20.19 -20.21 24.50
C LEU A 21 -20.36 -18.91 23.70
N GLN A 22 -19.26 -18.26 23.31
CA GLN A 22 -19.27 -17.07 22.44
C GLN A 22 -19.95 -17.31 21.10
N LYS A 23 -19.59 -18.39 20.39
CA LYS A 23 -20.10 -18.72 19.06
C LYS A 23 -21.61 -18.96 19.04
N HIS A 24 -22.16 -19.51 20.12
CA HIS A 24 -23.59 -19.78 20.27
C HIS A 24 -24.36 -18.64 20.96
N GLN A 25 -23.77 -17.44 21.07
CA GLN A 25 -24.33 -16.26 21.77
C GLN A 25 -24.69 -16.53 23.25
N LEU A 26 -24.10 -17.55 23.85
CA LEU A 26 -24.21 -17.88 25.28
C LEU A 26 -23.25 -17.01 26.11
N TYR A 27 -23.27 -15.69 25.89
CA TYR A 27 -22.57 -14.75 26.74
C TYR A 27 -23.24 -14.67 28.12
N PRO A 28 -22.47 -14.42 29.20
CA PRO A 28 -22.93 -14.73 30.54
C PRO A 28 -23.83 -13.64 31.10
N ASP A 29 -25.14 -13.91 31.10
CA ASP A 29 -25.82 -13.80 32.38
C ASP A 29 -25.18 -14.83 33.32
N GLU A 30 -24.64 -14.34 34.44
CA GLU A 30 -23.98 -15.15 35.47
C GLU A 30 -24.95 -16.22 36.02
N GLN A 31 -26.25 -15.92 36.05
CA GLN A 31 -27.30 -16.86 36.45
C GLN A 31 -27.49 -17.98 35.42
N ILE A 32 -27.42 -17.71 34.11
CA ILE A 32 -27.56 -18.75 33.08
C ILE A 32 -26.38 -19.74 33.12
N LEU A 33 -25.16 -19.24 33.34
CA LEU A 33 -23.98 -20.09 33.48
C LEU A 33 -24.06 -20.96 34.76
N LYS A 34 -24.42 -20.34 35.90
CA LYS A 34 -24.69 -21.06 37.17
C LYS A 34 -25.80 -22.11 37.02
N PHE A 35 -26.94 -21.75 36.44
CA PHE A 35 -28.11 -22.61 36.27
C PHE A 35 -27.81 -23.84 35.40
N LYS A 36 -27.07 -23.69 34.29
CA LYS A 36 -26.69 -24.83 33.44
C LYS A 36 -25.60 -25.71 34.06
N ILE A 37 -24.72 -25.16 34.90
CA ILE A 37 -23.75 -25.95 35.69
C ILE A 37 -24.47 -26.70 36.83
N GLU A 38 -25.45 -26.08 37.50
CA GLU A 38 -26.35 -26.77 38.41
C GLU A 38 -27.13 -27.90 37.71
N LEU A 39 -27.62 -27.67 36.49
CA LEU A 39 -28.35 -28.66 35.73
C LEU A 39 -27.47 -29.89 35.42
N LEU A 40 -26.23 -29.67 34.99
CA LEU A 40 -25.23 -30.72 34.78
C LEU A 40 -24.94 -31.52 36.06
N ASN A 41 -24.79 -30.83 37.19
CA ASN A 41 -24.61 -31.47 38.50
C ASN A 41 -25.85 -32.29 38.93
N LYS A 42 -27.06 -31.81 38.61
CA LYS A 42 -28.34 -32.46 38.93
C LYS A 42 -28.65 -33.68 38.04
N THR A 43 -28.13 -33.72 36.80
CA THR A 43 -28.28 -34.87 35.89
C THR A 43 -27.34 -36.05 36.17
N ASN A 44 -26.53 -36.01 37.24
CA ASN A 44 -25.45 -36.97 37.49
C ASN A 44 -25.93 -38.34 38.04
N LYS A 45 -26.80 -39.03 37.29
CA LYS A 45 -27.41 -40.33 37.63
C LYS A 45 -27.05 -41.46 36.63
N SER A 46 -25.76 -41.65 36.33
CA SER A 46 -25.19 -42.98 35.99
C SER A 46 -23.68 -42.92 35.72
N LEU A 47 -22.85 -43.24 36.71
CA LEU A 47 -21.46 -43.72 36.54
C LEU A 47 -21.03 -44.38 37.86
N HIS A 48 -20.91 -45.72 37.87
CA HIS A 48 -21.18 -46.48 39.10
C HIS A 48 -20.00 -46.76 40.06
N HIS A 49 -18.76 -46.36 39.74
CA HIS A 49 -17.62 -46.44 40.66
C HIS A 49 -16.74 -45.19 40.60
N THR A 50 -16.57 -44.52 41.75
CA THR A 50 -15.89 -43.21 41.89
C THR A 50 -15.18 -43.04 43.24
N GLU A 51 -14.96 -44.12 43.99
CA GLU A 51 -14.82 -44.08 45.46
C GLU A 51 -13.45 -43.59 45.99
N ASP A 52 -12.46 -43.36 45.11
CA ASP A 52 -11.13 -42.78 45.43
C ASP A 52 -10.99 -41.27 45.11
N ALA A 53 -12.10 -40.51 45.08
CA ALA A 53 -12.10 -39.11 44.61
C ALA A 53 -12.41 -38.04 45.70
N PRO A 54 -11.39 -37.55 46.44
CA PRO A 54 -11.49 -36.32 47.23
C PRO A 54 -11.88 -35.07 46.40
N GLN A 55 -12.38 -34.06 47.10
CA GLN A 55 -13.54 -33.23 46.71
C GLN A 55 -13.39 -32.26 45.51
N ASP A 56 -12.25 -32.22 44.83
CA ASP A 56 -11.93 -31.20 43.82
C ASP A 56 -12.31 -31.57 42.36
N ILE A 57 -12.94 -32.74 42.09
CA ILE A 57 -12.91 -33.38 40.75
C ILE A 57 -14.25 -34.05 40.27
N ILE A 58 -14.99 -33.39 39.36
CA ILE A 58 -15.91 -33.96 38.33
C ILE A 58 -15.05 -34.58 37.22
N ILE A 59 -15.63 -35.42 36.37
CA ILE A 59 -14.92 -36.45 35.62
C ILE A 59 -15.36 -36.56 34.13
N TYR A 60 -14.40 -36.54 33.19
CA TYR A 60 -14.55 -36.71 31.72
C TYR A 60 -13.59 -37.82 31.25
N GLY A 61 -14.11 -39.05 31.09
CA GLY A 61 -13.33 -40.27 30.82
C GLY A 61 -12.17 -40.53 31.80
N GLY A 62 -12.17 -39.86 32.96
CA GLY A 62 -11.00 -39.07 33.38
C GLY A 62 -11.44 -37.79 34.11
N ARG A 63 -10.73 -36.64 34.04
CA ARG A 63 -10.84 -35.48 34.99
C ARG A 63 -10.49 -34.11 34.33
N ALA A 64 -11.28 -33.03 34.18
CA ALA A 64 -12.61 -32.51 34.61
C ALA A 64 -12.71 -31.41 35.73
N ALA A 65 -13.46 -31.50 36.85
CA ALA A 65 -13.96 -30.28 37.58
C ALA A 65 -12.98 -29.17 37.97
N PRO A 66 -11.67 -29.39 38.17
CA PRO A 66 -10.75 -28.27 38.25
C PRO A 66 -11.06 -27.23 37.17
N LEU A 67 -11.47 -27.66 35.97
CA LEU A 67 -12.01 -26.87 34.86
C LEU A 67 -13.28 -26.05 35.17
N VAL A 68 -14.32 -26.63 35.78
CA VAL A 68 -15.63 -25.95 36.02
C VAL A 68 -15.51 -24.90 37.12
N THR A 69 -14.88 -25.25 38.24
CA THR A 69 -14.65 -24.32 39.37
C THR A 69 -13.70 -23.18 38.97
N PHE A 70 -12.79 -23.44 38.03
CA PHE A 70 -11.84 -22.48 37.46
C PHE A 70 -12.50 -21.53 36.44
N LEU A 71 -13.38 -22.05 35.57
CA LEU A 71 -14.20 -21.25 34.65
C LEU A 71 -15.17 -20.29 35.38
N LEU A 72 -15.62 -20.65 36.59
CA LEU A 72 -16.49 -19.83 37.43
C LEU A 72 -15.76 -18.74 38.24
N ASN A 73 -14.42 -18.67 38.20
CA ASN A 73 -13.66 -17.66 38.91
C ASN A 73 -13.33 -16.48 37.97
N PRO A 74 -13.95 -15.29 38.15
CA PRO A 74 -13.78 -14.16 37.23
C PRO A 74 -12.34 -13.64 37.20
N ASN A 75 -11.62 -13.66 38.34
CA ASN A 75 -10.23 -13.23 38.41
C ASN A 75 -9.32 -14.16 37.58
N VAL A 76 -9.56 -15.47 37.62
CA VAL A 76 -8.83 -16.45 36.81
C VAL A 76 -9.14 -16.30 35.32
N VAL A 77 -10.40 -16.05 34.96
CA VAL A 77 -10.77 -15.76 33.56
C VAL A 77 -10.14 -14.43 33.09
N GLN A 78 -9.98 -13.45 33.98
CA GLN A 78 -9.29 -12.19 33.70
C GLN A 78 -7.76 -12.37 33.59
N GLU A 79 -7.13 -13.14 34.47
CA GLU A 79 -5.72 -13.54 34.39
C GLU A 79 -5.41 -14.26 33.08
N LEU A 80 -6.26 -15.20 32.65
CA LEU A 80 -6.11 -15.90 31.38
C LEU A 80 -6.32 -15.01 30.16
N ARG A 81 -7.28 -14.07 30.21
CA ARG A 81 -7.42 -13.03 29.17
C ARG A 81 -6.23 -12.07 29.14
N GLY A 82 -5.57 -11.86 30.28
CA GLY A 82 -4.35 -11.07 30.41
C GLY A 82 -3.06 -11.81 30.06
N ASP A 83 -3.09 -13.13 29.83
CA ASP A 83 -1.89 -13.90 29.48
C ASP A 83 -1.46 -13.59 28.04
N LYS A 84 -0.55 -12.63 27.92
CA LYS A 84 -0.02 -12.15 26.64
C LYS A 84 0.67 -13.27 25.84
N GLN A 85 1.41 -14.16 26.49
CA GLN A 85 2.14 -15.25 25.83
C GLN A 85 1.18 -16.26 25.19
N TYR A 86 0.17 -16.70 25.93
CA TYR A 86 -0.87 -17.59 25.43
C TYR A 86 -1.72 -16.91 24.33
N ASN A 87 -2.09 -15.63 24.51
CA ASN A 87 -2.81 -14.88 23.48
C ASN A 87 -2.01 -14.80 22.16
N LEU A 88 -0.69 -14.51 22.22
CA LEU A 88 0.19 -14.48 21.05
C LEU A 88 0.32 -15.84 20.35
N GLN A 89 0.37 -16.93 21.12
CA GLN A 89 0.35 -18.29 20.57
C GLN A 89 -0.96 -18.57 19.79
N MET A 90 -2.11 -18.25 20.40
CA MET A 90 -3.44 -18.46 19.79
C MET A 90 -3.72 -17.62 18.54
N LEU A 91 -2.90 -16.59 18.24
CA LEU A 91 -3.06 -15.81 17.00
C LEU A 91 -2.78 -16.66 15.74
N LYS A 92 -1.94 -17.69 15.82
CA LYS A 92 -1.65 -18.59 14.70
C LYS A 92 -2.85 -19.49 14.37
N GLU A 93 -3.32 -20.27 15.35
CA GLU A 93 -4.50 -21.14 15.21
C GLU A 93 -5.76 -20.36 14.74
N ARG A 94 -5.92 -19.12 15.22
CA ARG A 94 -7.02 -18.24 14.84
C ARG A 94 -6.84 -17.59 13.46
N TYR A 95 -5.63 -17.44 12.93
CA TYR A 95 -5.40 -16.84 11.62
C TYR A 95 -6.14 -17.61 10.52
N GLN A 96 -5.86 -18.91 10.39
CA GLN A 96 -6.45 -19.76 9.33
C GLN A 96 -7.95 -19.98 9.51
N THR A 97 -8.46 -19.89 10.75
CA THR A 97 -9.86 -20.24 11.07
C THR A 97 -10.80 -19.03 11.15
N ARG A 98 -10.27 -17.80 11.27
CA ARG A 98 -11.08 -16.58 11.51
C ARG A 98 -10.86 -15.44 10.52
N LEU A 99 -9.73 -15.39 9.79
CA LEU A 99 -9.40 -14.25 8.93
C LEU A 99 -9.52 -14.58 7.44
N ASN A 100 -10.00 -13.61 6.65
CA ASN A 100 -9.89 -13.64 5.19
C ASN A 100 -8.93 -12.53 4.74
N VAL A 101 -7.64 -12.87 4.61
CA VAL A 101 -6.57 -11.93 4.28
C VAL A 101 -6.48 -11.70 2.77
N GLY A 102 -6.47 -10.43 2.35
CA GLY A 102 -6.36 -10.03 0.95
C GLY A 102 -5.02 -10.39 0.29
N ILE A 103 -5.04 -10.58 -1.03
CA ILE A 103 -3.89 -10.95 -1.88
C ILE A 103 -3.04 -12.08 -1.25
N THR A 104 -3.73 -13.12 -0.77
CA THR A 104 -3.16 -14.28 -0.07
C THR A 104 -3.90 -15.54 -0.52
N GLN A 105 -3.18 -16.57 -0.98
CA GLN A 105 -3.77 -17.87 -1.26
C GLN A 105 -3.69 -18.75 0.00
N HIS A 106 -4.79 -18.82 0.76
CA HIS A 106 -4.85 -19.47 2.08
C HIS A 106 -4.42 -20.94 2.05
N LYS A 107 -4.68 -21.68 0.96
CA LYS A 107 -4.23 -23.08 0.80
C LYS A 107 -2.69 -23.24 0.70
N LEU A 108 -1.96 -22.14 0.53
CA LEU A 108 -0.49 -22.10 0.42
C LEU A 108 0.17 -21.38 1.60
N VAL A 109 -0.55 -21.15 2.71
CA VAL A 109 -0.03 -20.53 3.94
C VAL A 109 -0.14 -21.51 5.12
N PRO A 110 0.90 -22.34 5.35
CA PRO A 110 1.00 -23.17 6.55
C PRO A 110 1.09 -22.31 7.82
N GLU A 111 0.55 -22.82 8.94
CA GLU A 111 0.41 -22.07 10.20
C GLU A 111 1.77 -21.64 10.78
N GLU A 112 2.79 -22.49 10.65
CA GLU A 112 4.15 -22.22 11.06
C GLU A 112 4.74 -20.98 10.36
N THR A 113 4.33 -20.69 9.12
CA THR A 113 4.78 -19.53 8.35
C THR A 113 4.09 -18.21 8.72
N VAL A 114 2.95 -18.28 9.43
CA VAL A 114 2.22 -17.09 9.90
C VAL A 114 3.11 -16.30 10.86
N THR A 115 3.33 -15.03 10.55
CA THR A 115 4.19 -14.13 11.32
C THR A 115 3.35 -13.40 12.36
N VAL A 116 3.57 -13.69 13.64
CA VAL A 116 2.86 -13.03 14.75
C VAL A 116 3.62 -11.76 15.14
N ILE A 117 3.06 -10.60 14.77
CA ILE A 117 3.58 -9.28 15.12
C ILE A 117 2.93 -8.84 16.43
N ASP A 118 3.74 -8.56 17.44
CA ASP A 118 3.32 -8.08 18.74
C ASP A 118 3.20 -6.54 18.79
N SER A 119 4.15 -5.86 18.15
CA SER A 119 4.32 -4.41 18.21
C SER A 119 5.28 -3.93 17.10
N ARG A 120 5.44 -2.62 16.94
CA ARG A 120 6.56 -2.01 16.20
C ARG A 120 7.17 -0.84 16.98
N CYS A 121 8.45 -0.58 16.73
CA CYS A 121 9.18 0.56 17.26
C CYS A 121 10.10 1.11 16.16
N GLY A 122 9.75 2.27 15.62
CA GLY A 122 10.32 2.79 14.38
C GLY A 122 10.10 1.84 13.20
N GLU A 123 11.15 1.57 12.43
CA GLU A 123 11.15 0.65 11.30
C GLU A 123 11.13 -0.83 11.69
N LYS A 124 11.27 -1.16 12.98
CA LYS A 124 11.41 -2.55 13.46
C LYS A 124 10.10 -3.10 14.01
N ILE A 125 9.61 -4.20 13.43
CA ILE A 125 8.50 -5.00 13.97
C ILE A 125 9.02 -6.00 15.01
N SER A 126 8.27 -6.20 16.08
CA SER A 126 8.53 -7.19 17.13
C SER A 126 7.77 -8.48 16.82
N VAL A 127 8.48 -9.54 16.42
CA VAL A 127 7.88 -10.81 16.00
C VAL A 127 8.02 -11.88 17.07
N TYR A 128 6.90 -12.51 17.44
CA TYR A 128 6.87 -13.63 18.39
C TYR A 128 7.20 -14.97 17.71
N LYS A 129 8.14 -15.72 18.30
CA LYS A 129 8.60 -17.05 17.87
C LYS A 129 8.27 -18.09 18.95
N GLY A 130 7.10 -18.70 18.84
CA GLY A 130 6.60 -19.73 19.78
C GLY A 130 7.02 -21.16 19.46
N SER A 131 8.26 -21.38 18.96
CA SER A 131 8.74 -22.70 18.53
C SER A 131 9.96 -23.13 19.35
N GLY A 132 9.71 -23.80 20.47
CA GLY A 132 10.73 -24.44 21.31
C GLY A 132 11.30 -23.56 22.43
N ASN A 133 11.53 -22.26 22.18
CA ASN A 133 11.96 -21.31 23.22
C ASN A 133 11.32 -19.94 22.95
N ASP A 134 10.32 -19.59 23.76
CA ASP A 134 9.44 -18.44 23.51
C ASP A 134 10.21 -17.12 23.56
N SER A 135 10.22 -16.42 22.43
CA SER A 135 11.03 -15.22 22.24
C SER A 135 10.33 -14.20 21.35
N ILE A 136 10.65 -12.92 21.57
CA ILE A 136 10.27 -11.82 20.68
C ILE A 136 11.55 -11.29 20.04
N THR A 137 11.64 -11.36 18.71
CA THR A 137 12.79 -10.89 17.93
C THR A 137 12.39 -9.73 17.05
N GLN A 138 13.20 -8.67 17.01
CA GLN A 138 12.98 -7.57 16.08
C GLN A 138 13.31 -7.98 14.63
N GLN A 139 12.55 -7.46 13.67
CA GLN A 139 12.86 -7.52 12.24
C GLN A 139 12.63 -6.14 11.62
N PHE A 140 13.50 -5.70 10.70
CA PHE A 140 13.29 -4.47 9.93
C PHE A 140 12.18 -4.68 8.90
N ASP A 141 11.20 -3.79 8.85
CA ASP A 141 10.05 -3.85 7.94
C ASP A 141 10.41 -3.32 6.55
N ALA A 142 11.20 -4.08 5.80
CA ALA A 142 11.69 -3.71 4.47
C ALA A 142 10.62 -3.75 3.36
N CYS A 143 9.40 -4.24 3.65
CA CYS A 143 8.24 -4.01 2.79
C CYS A 143 7.46 -2.73 3.15
N ALA A 144 7.95 -1.97 4.15
CA ALA A 144 7.35 -0.78 4.74
C ALA A 144 5.85 -0.95 5.00
N SER A 145 5.43 -2.10 5.56
CA SER A 145 4.05 -2.57 5.73
C SER A 145 3.14 -2.12 4.56
N TRP A 146 3.42 -2.66 3.37
CA TRP A 146 2.72 -2.30 2.12
C TRP A 146 2.97 -0.86 1.66
N TRP A 147 4.24 -0.44 1.76
CA TRP A 147 4.75 0.87 1.30
C TRP A 147 4.18 2.08 2.04
N THR A 148 3.58 1.85 3.21
CA THR A 148 2.97 2.87 4.09
C THR A 148 3.94 3.46 5.10
N GLN A 149 4.94 2.70 5.54
CA GLN A 149 5.75 3.06 6.71
C GLN A 149 6.83 4.07 6.41
N ALA A 150 7.13 4.83 7.46
CA ALA A 150 7.90 6.06 7.44
C ALA A 150 8.60 6.43 8.77
N PRO A 151 8.00 6.22 9.97
CA PRO A 151 8.48 6.88 11.17
C PRO A 151 9.57 6.07 11.89
N ASP A 152 10.54 6.79 12.44
CA ASP A 152 11.45 6.29 13.47
C ASP A 152 10.74 6.17 14.85
N PRO A 153 11.41 5.67 15.91
CA PRO A 153 10.79 5.48 17.22
C PRO A 153 10.25 6.76 17.89
N ALA A 154 10.89 7.92 17.69
CA ALA A 154 10.46 9.18 18.28
C ALA A 154 9.26 9.75 17.51
N PHE A 155 9.32 9.74 16.18
CA PHE A 155 8.25 10.14 15.27
C PHE A 155 6.99 9.28 15.51
N GLN A 156 7.13 7.96 15.62
CA GLN A 156 6.01 7.05 15.94
C GLN A 156 5.36 7.41 17.29
N ALA A 157 6.17 7.72 18.31
CA ALA A 157 5.67 8.11 19.63
C ALA A 157 5.01 9.50 19.64
N GLU A 158 5.37 10.40 18.72
CA GLU A 158 4.75 11.72 18.57
C GLU A 158 3.43 11.65 17.81
N LEU A 159 3.36 10.92 16.69
CA LEU A 159 2.09 10.67 16.00
C LEU A 159 1.10 9.94 16.92
N ALA A 160 1.55 9.00 17.76
CA ALA A 160 0.67 8.35 18.73
C ALA A 160 0.07 9.33 19.78
N ARG A 161 0.81 10.39 20.16
CA ARG A 161 0.30 11.46 21.05
C ARG A 161 -0.71 12.35 20.32
N GLU A 162 -0.42 12.74 19.09
CA GLU A 162 -1.32 13.57 18.25
C GLU A 162 -2.65 12.83 17.97
N MET A 163 -2.57 11.54 17.66
CA MET A 163 -3.73 10.68 17.49
C MET A 163 -4.56 10.57 18.78
N ALA A 164 -3.92 10.35 19.93
CA ALA A 164 -4.62 10.27 21.22
C ALA A 164 -5.32 11.58 21.60
N TYR A 165 -4.68 12.73 21.35
CA TYR A 165 -5.27 14.05 21.51
C TYR A 165 -6.48 14.26 20.59
N THR A 166 -6.33 13.92 19.31
CA THR A 166 -7.38 14.10 18.30
C THR A 166 -8.58 13.17 18.53
N ALA A 167 -8.36 11.94 19.01
CA ALA A 167 -9.45 11.07 19.49
C ALA A 167 -10.26 11.73 20.62
N ALA A 168 -9.57 12.29 21.63
CA ALA A 168 -10.22 12.90 22.78
C ALA A 168 -10.92 14.23 22.46
N ARG A 169 -10.41 15.00 21.49
CA ARG A 169 -10.96 16.32 21.11
C ARG A 169 -12.07 16.25 20.06
N PHE A 170 -11.97 15.34 19.08
CA PHE A 170 -12.87 15.30 17.91
C PHE A 170 -13.50 13.93 17.68
N GLY A 171 -12.77 12.83 17.88
CA GLY A 171 -13.19 11.51 17.43
C GLY A 171 -13.41 11.49 15.91
N HIS A 172 -14.67 11.46 15.47
CA HIS A 172 -15.08 11.78 14.11
C HIS A 172 -16.28 12.73 14.13
N VAL A 173 -16.22 13.76 13.28
CA VAL A 173 -17.23 14.81 13.09
C VAL A 173 -17.55 14.96 11.59
N MET A 174 -18.76 15.41 11.27
CA MET A 174 -19.26 15.54 9.90
C MET A 174 -18.46 16.58 9.11
N PHE A 175 -18.02 16.24 7.89
CA PHE A 175 -17.22 17.13 7.03
C PHE A 175 -18.00 17.95 6.00
N PRO A 176 -18.96 17.40 5.22
CA PRO A 176 -19.69 18.19 4.24
C PRO A 176 -20.38 19.40 4.88
N GLU A 177 -20.23 20.57 4.26
CA GLU A 177 -20.80 21.85 4.73
C GLU A 177 -20.29 22.29 6.13
N ASN A 178 -19.17 21.72 6.61
CA ASN A 178 -18.54 21.98 7.90
C ASN A 178 -17.01 22.21 7.75
N VAL A 179 -16.36 22.73 8.80
CA VAL A 179 -14.90 22.90 8.86
C VAL A 179 -14.39 22.62 10.28
N TYR A 180 -13.19 22.05 10.39
CA TYR A 180 -12.51 21.83 11.67
C TYR A 180 -10.99 21.77 11.49
N GLU A 181 -10.28 22.26 12.51
CA GLU A 181 -8.84 22.53 12.54
C GLU A 181 -7.96 21.54 11.77
N PRO A 182 -7.93 20.23 12.09
CA PRO A 182 -6.99 19.32 11.42
C PRO A 182 -7.29 19.11 9.93
N ALA A 183 -8.55 19.20 9.49
CA ALA A 183 -8.89 19.06 8.07
C ALA A 183 -8.50 20.29 7.25
N LEU A 184 -8.68 21.49 7.81
CA LEU A 184 -8.24 22.74 7.18
C LEU A 184 -6.71 22.80 7.10
N LYS A 185 -6.02 22.64 8.24
CA LYS A 185 -4.56 22.65 8.35
C LYS A 185 -3.90 21.59 7.44
N CYS A 186 -4.51 20.40 7.31
CA CYS A 186 -4.06 19.38 6.37
C CYS A 186 -4.25 19.83 4.91
N ALA A 187 -5.38 20.43 4.54
CA ALA A 187 -5.62 20.93 3.18
C ALA A 187 -4.66 22.07 2.80
N GLU A 188 -4.36 22.99 3.73
CA GLU A 188 -3.38 24.07 3.54
C GLU A 188 -1.97 23.52 3.29
N LEU A 189 -1.48 22.62 4.17
CA LEU A 189 -0.18 21.97 4.00
C LEU A 189 -0.06 21.18 2.68
N LEU A 190 -1.17 20.58 2.22
CA LEU A 190 -1.23 19.87 0.94
C LEU A 190 -1.14 20.83 -0.26
N ILE A 191 -1.79 22.00 -0.20
CA ILE A 191 -1.74 23.00 -1.27
C ILE A 191 -0.38 23.71 -1.33
N ASP A 192 0.20 24.06 -0.17
CA ASP A 192 1.51 24.75 -0.08
C ASP A 192 2.72 23.82 -0.26
N GLY A 193 2.53 22.50 -0.12
CA GLY A 193 3.50 21.43 -0.37
C GLY A 193 3.30 20.77 -1.74
N VAL A 194 2.81 19.53 -1.76
CA VAL A 194 2.64 18.74 -3.01
C VAL A 194 1.77 19.41 -4.10
N GLY A 195 0.84 20.27 -3.70
CA GLY A 195 -0.02 21.05 -4.59
C GLY A 195 0.61 22.30 -5.21
N LYS A 196 1.84 22.67 -4.82
CA LYS A 196 2.33 24.04 -4.95
C LYS A 196 2.35 24.58 -6.37
N GLY A 197 1.57 25.65 -6.58
CA GLY A 197 1.46 26.33 -7.86
C GLY A 197 0.85 25.47 -8.97
N TRP A 198 -0.02 24.51 -8.63
CA TRP A 198 -0.93 23.86 -9.58
C TRP A 198 -2.30 23.55 -8.94
N ALA A 199 -2.32 22.98 -7.73
CA ALA A 199 -3.56 22.67 -7.02
C ALA A 199 -4.11 23.88 -6.25
N SER A 200 -5.41 23.86 -6.03
CA SER A 200 -6.17 24.86 -5.25
C SER A 200 -7.26 24.22 -4.37
N ARG A 201 -7.65 22.97 -4.66
CA ARG A 201 -8.72 22.24 -3.97
C ARG A 201 -8.23 20.86 -3.51
N VAL A 202 -8.73 20.43 -2.36
CA VAL A 202 -8.46 19.12 -1.75
C VAL A 202 -9.79 18.40 -1.50
N TYR A 203 -9.91 17.15 -1.96
CA TYR A 203 -11.07 16.29 -1.73
C TYR A 203 -10.65 15.04 -0.94
N PHE A 204 -11.18 14.86 0.27
CA PHE A 204 -10.77 13.77 1.17
C PHE A 204 -11.58 12.47 0.97
N SER A 205 -10.89 11.34 1.03
CA SER A 205 -11.48 9.99 1.02
C SER A 205 -10.65 8.99 1.85
N ASP A 206 -11.05 7.72 1.87
CA ASP A 206 -10.53 6.76 2.85
C ASP A 206 -9.20 6.13 2.44
N ASN A 207 -8.97 5.88 1.15
CA ASN A 207 -7.76 5.24 0.62
C ASN A 207 -7.45 5.62 -0.85
N GLY A 208 -6.28 5.20 -1.36
CA GLY A 208 -5.86 5.53 -2.72
C GLY A 208 -6.86 5.12 -3.81
N SER A 209 -7.49 3.95 -3.71
CA SER A 209 -8.45 3.49 -4.72
C SER A 209 -9.76 4.31 -4.70
N THR A 210 -10.16 4.86 -3.54
CA THR A 210 -11.26 5.84 -3.49
C THR A 210 -10.84 7.18 -4.09
N ALA A 211 -9.62 7.65 -3.84
CA ALA A 211 -9.08 8.87 -4.45
C ALA A 211 -8.99 8.77 -5.97
N ILE A 212 -8.51 7.65 -6.53
CA ILE A 212 -8.48 7.43 -7.99
C ILE A 212 -9.89 7.44 -8.60
N LYS A 213 -10.89 6.82 -7.96
CA LYS A 213 -12.29 6.92 -8.40
C LYS A 213 -12.87 8.35 -8.31
N ILE A 214 -12.29 9.23 -7.49
CA ILE A 214 -12.65 10.65 -7.42
C ILE A 214 -11.96 11.40 -8.57
N ALA A 215 -10.67 11.19 -8.77
CA ALA A 215 -9.88 11.76 -9.87
C ALA A 215 -10.45 11.41 -11.26
N LEU A 216 -10.84 10.16 -11.50
CA LEU A 216 -11.44 9.75 -12.77
C LEU A 216 -12.80 10.44 -13.03
N LYS A 217 -13.64 10.61 -11.99
CA LYS A 217 -14.87 11.43 -12.11
C LYS A 217 -14.55 12.88 -12.45
N MET A 218 -13.53 13.46 -11.80
CA MET A 218 -13.08 14.84 -12.03
C MET A 218 -12.55 15.04 -13.46
N ALA A 219 -11.65 14.18 -13.91
CA ALA A 219 -11.07 14.22 -15.26
C ALA A 219 -12.15 14.09 -16.34
N PHE A 220 -13.01 13.07 -16.25
CA PHE A 220 -14.05 12.86 -17.26
C PHE A 220 -15.08 14.00 -17.29
N ARG A 221 -15.42 14.61 -16.14
CA ARG A 221 -16.27 15.82 -16.10
C ARG A 221 -15.60 16.98 -16.85
N LYS A 222 -14.34 17.28 -16.53
CA LYS A 222 -13.57 18.36 -17.17
C LYS A 222 -13.41 18.14 -18.67
N PHE A 223 -13.05 16.94 -19.09
CA PHE A 223 -12.96 16.56 -20.50
C PHE A 223 -14.28 16.81 -21.26
N CYS A 224 -15.42 16.41 -20.69
CA CYS A 224 -16.73 16.60 -21.31
C CYS A 224 -17.20 18.07 -21.34
N VAL A 225 -16.73 18.91 -20.40
CA VAL A 225 -16.94 20.37 -20.46
C VAL A 225 -16.05 21.00 -21.55
N ASP A 226 -14.77 20.66 -21.57
CA ASP A 226 -13.76 21.26 -22.46
C ASP A 226 -13.92 20.88 -23.95
N HIS A 227 -14.74 19.85 -24.23
CA HIS A 227 -15.16 19.39 -25.56
C HIS A 227 -16.66 19.60 -25.82
N GLU A 228 -17.37 20.36 -24.97
CA GLU A 228 -18.80 20.73 -25.09
C GLU A 228 -19.81 19.55 -25.11
N THR A 229 -19.34 18.30 -25.05
CA THR A 229 -20.15 17.07 -25.08
C THR A 229 -21.14 16.92 -23.92
N LEU A 230 -20.96 17.69 -22.84
CA LEU A 230 -21.85 17.65 -21.69
C LEU A 230 -23.25 18.22 -21.98
N LEU A 231 -23.39 19.11 -22.97
CA LEU A 231 -24.66 19.74 -23.34
C LEU A 231 -25.64 18.76 -24.02
N GLU A 232 -25.13 17.73 -24.72
CA GLU A 232 -25.97 16.70 -25.37
C GLU A 232 -26.86 15.96 -24.34
N PHE A 233 -26.47 15.91 -23.06
CA PHE A 233 -27.21 15.22 -22.00
C PHE A 233 -28.30 16.07 -21.32
N SER A 234 -28.30 17.40 -21.48
CA SER A 234 -29.21 18.29 -20.75
C SER A 234 -30.56 18.57 -21.45
N GLU A 235 -30.63 18.43 -22.78
CA GLU A 235 -31.81 18.88 -23.55
C GLU A 235 -32.88 17.80 -23.78
N GLY A 236 -32.76 16.62 -23.17
CA GLY A 236 -33.80 15.58 -23.21
C GLY A 236 -34.11 15.03 -24.61
N ARG A 237 -33.22 15.21 -25.59
CA ARG A 237 -33.39 14.66 -26.93
C ARG A 237 -33.12 13.15 -26.92
N ASP A 238 -34.05 12.38 -27.48
CA ASP A 238 -33.93 10.93 -27.61
C ASP A 238 -32.82 10.50 -28.58
N GLU A 239 -32.53 9.19 -28.61
CA GLU A 239 -31.48 8.55 -29.42
C GLU A 239 -30.02 8.89 -29.02
N LYS A 240 -29.73 8.62 -27.74
CA LYS A 240 -28.41 8.53 -27.09
C LYS A 240 -27.22 8.20 -28.02
N LYS A 241 -26.45 9.23 -28.39
CA LYS A 241 -25.02 9.05 -28.66
C LYS A 241 -24.31 8.74 -27.34
N HIS A 242 -24.05 7.46 -27.08
CA HIS A 242 -23.28 7.06 -25.90
C HIS A 242 -21.79 7.34 -26.12
N ILE A 243 -21.36 8.53 -25.68
CA ILE A 243 -19.94 8.90 -25.60
C ILE A 243 -19.26 8.07 -24.50
N VAL A 244 -18.32 7.23 -24.90
CA VAL A 244 -17.58 6.32 -24.02
C VAL A 244 -16.22 6.92 -23.69
N VAL A 245 -16.13 7.62 -22.55
CA VAL A 245 -14.84 8.06 -22.01
C VAL A 245 -14.03 6.88 -21.48
N LYS A 246 -12.73 6.89 -21.75
CA LYS A 246 -11.73 5.90 -21.34
C LYS A 246 -10.46 6.60 -20.86
N VAL A 247 -9.59 5.87 -20.15
CA VAL A 247 -8.26 6.38 -19.79
C VAL A 247 -7.23 6.19 -20.91
N LEU A 248 -6.15 6.95 -20.85
CA LEU A 248 -4.84 6.56 -21.36
C LEU A 248 -3.96 6.28 -20.13
N ALA A 249 -3.37 5.10 -20.08
CA ALA A 249 -2.52 4.64 -18.99
C ALA A 249 -1.34 3.82 -19.52
N LEU A 250 -0.40 3.47 -18.63
CA LEU A 250 0.79 2.70 -18.97
C LEU A 250 0.68 1.25 -18.49
N ARG A 251 1.10 0.27 -19.29
CA ARG A 251 1.05 -1.14 -18.87
C ARG A 251 1.93 -1.34 -17.64
N GLY A 252 1.41 -2.09 -16.67
CA GLY A 252 2.06 -2.31 -15.37
C GLY A 252 1.81 -1.22 -14.33
N SER A 253 1.16 -0.10 -14.68
CA SER A 253 0.68 0.85 -13.66
C SER A 253 -0.46 0.25 -12.84
N TYR A 254 -0.55 0.64 -11.57
CA TYR A 254 -1.54 0.13 -10.61
C TYR A 254 -2.17 1.26 -9.79
N HIS A 255 -3.49 1.22 -9.67
CA HIS A 255 -4.29 2.32 -9.11
C HIS A 255 -5.28 1.88 -8.01
N GLY A 256 -5.24 0.60 -7.60
CA GLY A 256 -6.07 0.03 -6.53
C GLY A 256 -7.23 -0.86 -6.99
N ASP A 257 -7.71 -1.69 -6.06
CA ASP A 257 -8.57 -2.86 -6.34
C ASP A 257 -10.08 -2.59 -6.47
N THR A 258 -10.55 -1.35 -6.29
CA THR A 258 -11.97 -1.05 -6.50
C THR A 258 -12.25 -0.87 -8.00
N LEU A 259 -13.39 -1.37 -8.50
CA LEU A 259 -13.67 -1.51 -9.94
C LEU A 259 -13.27 -0.30 -10.80
N GLY A 260 -13.65 0.93 -10.41
CA GLY A 260 -13.31 2.12 -11.20
C GLY A 260 -11.81 2.42 -11.31
N ALA A 261 -11.01 1.98 -10.34
CA ALA A 261 -9.55 2.07 -10.38
C ALA A 261 -8.90 0.83 -11.03
N MET A 262 -9.54 -0.34 -10.98
CA MET A 262 -9.15 -1.50 -11.81
C MET A 262 -9.33 -1.21 -13.30
N GLU A 263 -10.42 -0.53 -13.69
CA GLU A 263 -10.72 -0.18 -15.08
C GLU A 263 -9.70 0.77 -15.72
N ALA A 264 -8.88 1.43 -14.90
CA ALA A 264 -7.72 2.24 -15.32
C ALA A 264 -6.41 1.42 -15.46
N GLN A 265 -6.44 0.11 -15.18
CA GLN A 265 -5.28 -0.79 -15.27
C GLN A 265 -5.40 -1.70 -16.49
N ALA A 266 -4.26 -2.02 -17.10
CA ALA A 266 -4.18 -2.86 -18.27
C ALA A 266 -4.62 -4.33 -17.98
N PRO A 267 -5.18 -5.06 -18.97
CA PRO A 267 -5.56 -6.45 -18.80
C PRO A 267 -4.39 -7.33 -18.31
N SER A 268 -4.61 -8.07 -17.23
CA SER A 268 -3.60 -8.88 -16.54
C SER A 268 -4.24 -10.03 -15.75
N PRO A 269 -3.46 -10.96 -15.16
CA PRO A 269 -4.00 -11.99 -14.25
C PRO A 269 -4.78 -11.43 -13.04
N TYR A 270 -4.61 -10.15 -12.71
CA TYR A 270 -5.27 -9.46 -11.59
C TYR A 270 -6.61 -8.84 -11.97
N THR A 271 -6.88 -8.64 -13.26
CA THR A 271 -8.12 -8.02 -13.75
C THR A 271 -9.06 -8.99 -14.47
N GLY A 272 -8.63 -10.23 -14.69
CA GLY A 272 -9.47 -11.27 -15.32
C GLY A 272 -10.75 -11.61 -14.53
N PHE A 273 -11.70 -12.27 -15.20
CA PHE A 273 -13.04 -12.59 -14.70
C PHE A 273 -13.08 -13.26 -13.31
N LEU A 274 -12.08 -14.08 -12.97
CA LEU A 274 -11.98 -14.74 -11.65
C LEU A 274 -11.68 -13.78 -10.49
N GLN A 275 -11.16 -12.58 -10.77
CA GLN A 275 -10.91 -11.53 -9.78
C GLN A 275 -12.03 -10.49 -9.78
N GLN A 276 -12.48 -10.06 -10.96
CA GLN A 276 -13.51 -9.03 -11.11
C GLN A 276 -14.38 -9.25 -12.36
N PRO A 277 -15.55 -9.92 -12.24
CA PRO A 277 -16.46 -10.17 -13.36
C PRO A 277 -17.00 -8.94 -14.09
N TRP A 278 -16.89 -7.74 -13.50
CA TRP A 278 -17.33 -6.48 -14.12
C TRP A 278 -16.19 -5.64 -14.73
N TYR A 279 -14.94 -6.12 -14.68
CA TYR A 279 -13.82 -5.45 -15.34
C TYR A 279 -13.94 -5.57 -16.87
N THR A 280 -13.64 -4.49 -17.58
CA THR A 280 -13.69 -4.42 -19.05
C THR A 280 -12.45 -3.79 -19.69
N GLY A 281 -11.56 -3.19 -18.91
CA GLY A 281 -10.32 -2.57 -19.40
C GLY A 281 -10.59 -1.29 -20.18
N LYS A 282 -11.18 -0.29 -19.51
CA LYS A 282 -11.64 0.98 -20.12
C LYS A 282 -10.49 1.96 -20.41
N GLY A 283 -9.49 1.52 -21.17
CA GLY A 283 -8.34 2.35 -21.54
C GLY A 283 -7.73 2.09 -22.91
N LEU A 284 -6.82 2.98 -23.28
CA LEU A 284 -5.66 2.74 -24.12
C LEU A 284 -4.46 2.51 -23.19
N PHE A 285 -3.74 1.40 -23.37
CA PHE A 285 -2.65 0.99 -22.49
C PHE A 285 -1.36 0.89 -23.30
N LEU A 286 -0.46 1.86 -23.12
CA LEU A 286 0.83 1.92 -23.82
C LEU A 286 1.91 1.21 -23.00
N ASP A 287 2.80 0.50 -23.67
CA ASP A 287 3.93 -0.17 -23.05
C ASP A 287 5.08 0.84 -22.81
N PRO A 288 5.55 1.03 -21.55
CA PRO A 288 6.47 2.11 -21.22
C PRO A 288 7.96 1.76 -21.43
N PRO A 289 8.78 2.67 -21.97
CA PRO A 289 10.23 2.69 -21.75
C PRO A 289 10.58 2.74 -20.26
N THR A 290 11.60 1.98 -19.83
CA THR A 290 12.01 1.90 -18.42
C THR A 290 13.52 2.12 -18.22
N GLY A 291 13.88 2.90 -17.20
CA GLY A 291 15.26 3.12 -16.77
C GLY A 291 15.70 2.04 -15.77
N ILE A 292 16.92 1.51 -15.94
CA ILE A 292 17.48 0.42 -15.14
C ILE A 292 18.95 0.66 -14.83
N LEU A 293 19.44 0.19 -13.69
CA LEU A 293 20.86 0.01 -13.42
C LEU A 293 21.22 -1.46 -13.66
N PHE A 294 22.22 -1.73 -14.50
CA PHE A 294 22.66 -3.09 -14.84
C PHE A 294 24.16 -3.11 -15.17
N ASN A 295 24.92 -4.04 -14.60
CA ASN A 295 26.39 -4.11 -14.73
C ASN A 295 27.09 -2.76 -14.48
N GLY A 296 26.58 -1.99 -13.52
CA GLY A 296 27.07 -0.68 -13.11
C GLY A 296 26.78 0.50 -14.05
N ALA A 297 26.10 0.27 -15.18
CA ALA A 297 25.67 1.33 -16.09
C ALA A 297 24.16 1.59 -15.97
N TRP A 298 23.76 2.86 -16.01
CA TRP A 298 22.35 3.23 -16.14
C TRP A 298 21.93 3.10 -17.60
N ASN A 299 20.82 2.43 -17.87
CA ASN A 299 20.37 2.08 -19.22
C ASN A 299 18.86 2.31 -19.38
N LEU A 300 18.40 2.42 -20.64
CA LEU A 300 16.97 2.37 -20.99
C LEU A 300 16.62 1.04 -21.67
N SER A 301 15.66 0.31 -21.08
CA SER A 301 14.97 -0.79 -21.74
C SER A 301 13.74 -0.24 -22.46
N LEU A 302 13.79 -0.27 -23.79
CA LEU A 302 12.69 0.16 -24.65
C LEU A 302 11.78 -1.03 -25.03
N PRO A 303 10.45 -0.86 -25.12
CA PRO A 303 9.55 -1.82 -25.76
C PRO A 303 9.96 -2.14 -27.20
N GLU A 304 9.66 -3.35 -27.66
CA GLU A 304 10.03 -3.89 -28.98
C GLU A 304 9.75 -2.92 -30.15
N PHE A 305 8.57 -2.30 -30.18
CA PHE A 305 8.20 -1.30 -31.20
C PHE A 305 9.16 -0.11 -31.30
N PHE A 306 9.79 0.30 -30.20
CA PHE A 306 10.76 1.40 -30.19
C PHE A 306 12.17 0.95 -30.58
N ALA A 307 12.52 -0.33 -30.37
CA ALA A 307 13.87 -0.83 -30.60
C ALA A 307 14.28 -0.75 -32.09
N GLU A 308 13.32 -0.87 -33.02
CA GLU A 308 13.55 -0.75 -34.47
C GLU A 308 13.65 0.70 -34.98
N ILE A 309 13.21 1.69 -34.21
CA ILE A 309 13.01 3.09 -34.69
C ILE A 309 13.74 4.16 -33.89
N ALA A 310 14.41 3.79 -32.79
CA ALA A 310 15.19 4.72 -31.98
C ALA A 310 16.68 4.72 -32.38
N PRO A 311 17.44 5.82 -32.17
CA PRO A 311 18.79 6.00 -32.75
C PRO A 311 19.86 5.07 -32.15
N GLU A 312 20.86 4.64 -32.92
CA GLU A 312 21.90 3.68 -32.47
C GLU A 312 22.66 4.07 -31.19
N GLU A 313 22.65 5.34 -30.79
CA GLU A 313 23.29 5.88 -29.58
C GLU A 313 22.35 6.04 -28.36
N TYR A 314 21.10 5.54 -28.38
CA TYR A 314 20.21 5.69 -27.22
C TYR A 314 20.60 4.80 -26.03
N GLY A 315 20.30 5.30 -24.82
CA GLY A 315 19.95 4.43 -23.70
C GLY A 315 21.09 3.87 -22.86
N THR A 316 22.27 4.50 -22.85
CA THR A 316 23.26 4.35 -21.76
C THR A 316 23.56 5.72 -21.16
N PHE A 317 23.67 5.79 -19.83
CA PHE A 317 23.87 7.01 -19.04
C PHE A 317 24.95 6.75 -17.97
N SER A 318 25.73 7.78 -17.64
CA SER A 318 26.81 7.66 -16.64
C SER A 318 26.26 7.69 -15.22
N THR A 319 25.19 8.46 -15.00
CA THR A 319 24.49 8.63 -13.73
C THR A 319 22.99 8.41 -13.88
N ARG A 320 22.30 8.20 -12.75
CA ARG A 320 20.84 8.16 -12.71
C ARG A 320 20.23 9.49 -13.14
N ASP A 321 20.84 10.60 -12.75
CA ASP A 321 20.20 11.92 -12.82
C ASP A 321 20.18 12.47 -14.26
N GLU A 322 21.09 12.01 -15.12
CA GLU A 322 21.01 12.21 -16.58
C GLU A 322 19.68 11.69 -17.19
N ILE A 323 19.07 10.64 -16.61
CA ILE A 323 17.75 10.14 -17.06
C ILE A 323 16.64 11.16 -16.75
N PHE A 324 16.78 11.95 -15.68
CA PHE A 324 15.80 12.97 -15.30
C PHE A 324 16.03 14.33 -15.98
N ASP A 325 17.26 14.60 -16.41
CA ASP A 325 17.70 15.89 -16.97
C ASP A 325 16.79 16.44 -18.08
N LYS A 326 16.61 17.78 -18.11
CA LYS A 326 15.68 18.45 -19.03
C LYS A 326 16.23 18.69 -20.44
N SER A 327 17.54 18.62 -20.66
CA SER A 327 18.12 18.66 -22.02
C SER A 327 17.58 17.53 -22.90
N ARG A 328 17.21 16.39 -22.31
CA ARG A 328 16.55 15.26 -22.98
C ARG A 328 15.25 15.64 -23.69
N ASP A 329 14.56 16.72 -23.31
CA ASP A 329 13.36 17.21 -24.01
C ASP A 329 13.63 17.65 -25.46
N THR A 330 14.88 18.02 -25.78
CA THR A 330 15.33 18.36 -27.14
C THR A 330 15.96 17.20 -27.90
N SER A 331 15.92 15.97 -27.35
CA SER A 331 16.51 14.79 -27.98
C SER A 331 15.70 14.25 -29.16
N THR A 332 16.39 13.51 -30.04
CA THR A 332 15.77 12.66 -31.06
C THR A 332 14.78 11.65 -30.45
N LEU A 333 15.12 11.07 -29.30
CA LEU A 333 14.25 10.14 -28.56
C LEU A 333 12.95 10.81 -28.09
N ALA A 334 12.98 12.07 -27.63
CA ALA A 334 11.78 12.84 -27.30
C ALA A 334 10.86 13.00 -28.52
N THR A 335 11.44 13.24 -29.69
CA THR A 335 10.72 13.33 -30.97
C THR A 335 10.08 11.99 -31.36
N THR A 336 10.80 10.88 -31.20
CA THR A 336 10.27 9.51 -31.43
C THR A 336 9.12 9.17 -30.47
N TYR A 337 9.25 9.52 -29.18
CA TYR A 337 8.18 9.36 -28.19
C TYR A 337 6.94 10.20 -28.55
N LEU A 338 7.14 11.46 -28.95
CA LEU A 338 6.05 12.36 -29.34
C LEU A 338 5.30 11.83 -30.57
N ALA A 339 6.02 11.35 -31.58
CA ALA A 339 5.45 10.75 -32.78
C ALA A 339 4.65 9.47 -32.46
N TYR A 340 5.15 8.61 -31.57
CA TYR A 340 4.42 7.42 -31.12
C TYR A 340 3.14 7.78 -30.36
N VAL A 341 3.21 8.65 -29.35
CA VAL A 341 2.04 9.07 -28.56
C VAL A 341 1.00 9.77 -29.44
N SER A 342 1.44 10.62 -30.37
CA SER A 342 0.59 11.26 -31.38
C SER A 342 -0.18 10.23 -32.21
N LYS A 343 0.55 9.26 -32.77
CA LYS A 343 -0.02 8.19 -33.60
C LYS A 343 -1.03 7.35 -32.82
N GLN A 344 -0.68 6.89 -31.62
CA GLN A 344 -1.56 6.05 -30.80
C GLN A 344 -2.86 6.78 -30.40
N LEU A 345 -2.80 8.06 -30.02
CA LEU A 345 -3.99 8.87 -29.74
C LEU A 345 -4.87 9.07 -30.98
N GLN A 346 -4.26 9.28 -32.15
CA GLN A 346 -4.97 9.48 -33.42
C GLN A 346 -5.63 8.19 -33.92
N GLU A 347 -4.91 7.07 -33.90
CA GLU A 347 -5.43 5.75 -34.29
C GLU A 347 -6.58 5.30 -33.38
N TYR A 348 -6.50 5.57 -32.07
CA TYR A 348 -7.59 5.26 -31.14
C TYR A 348 -8.85 6.06 -31.47
N SER A 349 -8.70 7.38 -31.68
CA SER A 349 -9.82 8.27 -32.00
C SER A 349 -10.45 7.96 -33.37
N GLY A 350 -9.65 7.51 -34.35
CA GLY A 350 -10.15 7.12 -35.67
C GLY A 350 -10.89 5.77 -35.69
N ASN A 351 -10.43 4.80 -34.90
CA ASN A 351 -11.01 3.45 -34.87
C ASN A 351 -12.33 3.35 -34.08
N THR A 352 -12.61 4.28 -33.17
CA THR A 352 -13.86 4.27 -32.38
C THR A 352 -14.54 5.63 -32.34
N GLN A 353 -15.44 5.88 -33.30
CA GLN A 353 -16.22 7.14 -33.43
C GLN A 353 -17.07 7.52 -32.20
N SER A 354 -17.22 6.63 -31.21
CA SER A 354 -17.95 6.86 -29.96
C SER A 354 -17.10 6.75 -28.70
N ALA A 355 -15.80 6.42 -28.78
CA ALA A 355 -14.95 6.24 -27.60
C ALA A 355 -13.70 7.12 -27.65
N HIS A 356 -13.49 7.86 -26.55
CA HIS A 356 -12.49 8.92 -26.46
C HIS A 356 -11.59 8.73 -25.23
N VAL A 357 -10.32 9.10 -25.36
CA VAL A 357 -9.41 9.23 -24.21
C VAL A 357 -9.81 10.49 -23.45
N GLY A 358 -10.47 10.32 -22.30
CA GLY A 358 -11.01 11.40 -21.47
C GLY A 358 -10.17 11.71 -20.21
N ALA A 359 -9.08 10.97 -19.97
CA ALA A 359 -8.12 11.22 -18.90
C ALA A 359 -6.78 10.55 -19.24
N LEU A 360 -5.65 11.18 -18.89
CA LEU A 360 -4.36 10.51 -18.72
C LEU A 360 -4.21 10.13 -17.24
N ILE A 361 -3.72 8.92 -16.95
CA ILE A 361 -3.37 8.49 -15.60
C ILE A 361 -2.03 7.74 -15.61
N ILE A 362 -1.12 8.11 -14.71
CA ILE A 362 0.20 7.48 -14.54
C ILE A 362 0.55 7.35 -13.05
N GLU A 363 1.29 6.31 -12.67
CA GLU A 363 2.15 6.37 -11.48
C GLU A 363 3.44 7.14 -11.89
N PRO A 364 3.72 8.34 -11.33
CA PRO A 364 4.88 9.12 -11.75
C PRO A 364 6.21 8.44 -11.36
N VAL A 365 7.16 8.37 -12.29
CA VAL A 365 8.51 7.79 -12.15
C VAL A 365 8.54 6.28 -11.87
N ILE A 366 7.89 5.76 -10.83
CA ILE A 366 7.93 4.32 -10.48
C ILE A 366 6.54 3.67 -10.58
N HIS A 367 6.42 2.63 -11.42
CA HIS A 367 5.30 1.68 -11.35
C HIS A 367 5.53 0.73 -10.15
N GLY A 368 4.80 0.95 -9.05
CA GLY A 368 5.05 0.25 -7.78
C GLY A 368 4.67 -1.23 -7.85
N ALA A 369 3.37 -1.52 -7.98
CA ALA A 369 2.88 -2.90 -8.00
C ALA A 369 3.22 -3.65 -9.31
N GLY A 370 3.54 -2.93 -10.39
CA GLY A 370 4.01 -3.50 -11.65
C GLY A 370 5.37 -4.19 -11.57
N GLY A 371 6.16 -3.93 -10.52
CA GLY A 371 7.47 -4.55 -10.32
C GLY A 371 8.57 -3.58 -9.86
N MET A 372 8.24 -2.46 -9.21
CA MET A 372 9.18 -1.38 -8.87
C MET A 372 9.96 -0.86 -10.10
N HIS A 373 9.30 -0.79 -11.26
CA HIS A 373 9.94 -0.39 -12.52
C HIS A 373 9.98 1.13 -12.63
N MET A 374 11.17 1.70 -12.85
CA MET A 374 11.31 3.12 -13.17
C MET A 374 10.95 3.35 -14.64
N VAL A 375 9.87 4.07 -14.91
CA VAL A 375 9.50 4.53 -16.25
C VAL A 375 10.38 5.71 -16.64
N ASP A 376 10.74 5.81 -17.91
CA ASP A 376 11.50 6.96 -18.43
C ASP A 376 10.76 8.30 -18.14
N PRO A 377 11.34 9.21 -17.34
CA PRO A 377 10.75 10.53 -17.04
C PRO A 377 10.50 11.38 -18.29
N LEU A 378 11.30 11.19 -19.34
CA LEU A 378 11.10 11.84 -20.64
C LEU A 378 9.80 11.35 -21.30
N PHE A 379 9.56 10.04 -21.29
CA PHE A 379 8.36 9.46 -21.88
C PHE A 379 7.09 9.93 -21.17
N GLN A 380 7.08 9.92 -19.83
CA GLN A 380 5.96 10.44 -19.06
C GLN A 380 5.75 11.95 -19.28
N ARG A 381 6.81 12.74 -19.36
CA ARG A 381 6.72 14.19 -19.64
C ARG A 381 6.18 14.51 -21.03
N VAL A 382 6.62 13.78 -22.06
CA VAL A 382 6.07 13.87 -23.42
C VAL A 382 4.59 13.48 -23.44
N LEU A 383 4.22 12.37 -22.80
CA LEU A 383 2.84 11.89 -22.68
C LEU A 383 1.91 12.91 -22.00
N VAL A 384 2.36 13.53 -20.91
CA VAL A 384 1.65 14.58 -20.16
C VAL A 384 1.41 15.82 -21.02
N ASN A 385 2.47 16.32 -21.67
CA ASN A 385 2.36 17.49 -22.53
C ASN A 385 1.42 17.22 -23.70
N GLU A 386 1.50 16.05 -24.31
CA GLU A 386 0.75 15.72 -25.52
C GLU A 386 -0.74 15.41 -25.26
N CYS A 387 -1.07 14.94 -24.06
CA CYS A 387 -2.44 14.89 -23.55
C CYS A 387 -2.99 16.29 -23.26
N ARG A 388 -2.21 17.15 -22.59
CA ARG A 388 -2.59 18.55 -22.30
C ARG A 388 -2.84 19.37 -23.57
N ASN A 389 -2.04 19.16 -24.62
CA ASN A 389 -2.24 19.74 -25.96
C ASN A 389 -3.63 19.40 -26.57
N ARG A 390 -4.23 18.28 -26.16
CA ARG A 390 -5.57 17.80 -26.59
C ARG A 390 -6.68 18.07 -25.56
N LYS A 391 -6.43 18.89 -24.54
CA LYS A 391 -7.33 19.09 -23.38
C LYS A 391 -7.75 17.77 -22.69
N ILE A 392 -6.89 16.76 -22.69
CA ILE A 392 -7.09 15.50 -21.95
C ILE A 392 -6.53 15.72 -20.54
N PRO A 393 -7.35 15.73 -19.47
CA PRO A 393 -6.87 16.05 -18.12
C PRO A 393 -5.89 15.00 -17.58
N VAL A 394 -4.88 15.47 -16.87
CA VAL A 394 -3.74 14.67 -16.39
C VAL A 394 -3.89 14.34 -14.90
N ILE A 395 -3.97 13.04 -14.60
CA ILE A 395 -3.96 12.48 -13.24
C ILE A 395 -2.57 11.93 -12.91
N PHE A 396 -1.95 12.40 -11.83
CA PHE A 396 -0.78 11.76 -11.21
C PHE A 396 -1.24 10.89 -10.03
N ASP A 397 -0.93 9.60 -10.07
CA ASP A 397 -1.12 8.69 -8.95
C ASP A 397 0.12 8.68 -8.04
N GLU A 398 0.16 9.65 -7.13
CA GLU A 398 1.21 9.80 -6.11
C GLU A 398 0.87 9.01 -4.82
N VAL A 399 -0.11 8.09 -4.86
CA VAL A 399 -0.45 7.17 -3.76
C VAL A 399 0.72 6.25 -3.41
N PHE A 400 1.65 6.01 -4.33
CA PHE A 400 2.93 5.36 -4.02
C PHE A 400 4.06 6.36 -3.77
N THR A 401 4.19 7.39 -4.60
CA THR A 401 5.44 8.13 -4.79
C THR A 401 5.53 9.47 -4.06
N GLY A 402 4.40 10.05 -3.63
CA GLY A 402 4.38 11.28 -2.86
C GLY A 402 4.92 11.12 -1.43
N PHE A 403 5.24 12.25 -0.80
CA PHE A 403 5.82 12.36 0.55
C PHE A 403 7.11 11.56 0.72
N TRP A 404 8.13 11.88 -0.08
CA TRP A 404 9.52 11.45 0.13
C TRP A 404 9.84 9.99 -0.20
N ARG A 405 8.88 9.19 -0.70
CA ARG A 405 9.17 7.81 -1.18
C ARG A 405 10.34 7.80 -2.16
N LEU A 406 10.35 8.75 -3.10
CA LEU A 406 11.39 8.90 -4.13
C LEU A 406 12.43 10.00 -3.81
N GLY A 407 12.58 10.40 -2.55
CA GLY A 407 13.56 11.43 -2.15
C GLY A 407 13.07 12.88 -2.30
N VAL A 408 11.88 13.09 -2.84
CA VAL A 408 11.23 14.42 -3.03
C VAL A 408 9.83 14.42 -2.43
N GLU A 409 9.30 15.58 -2.03
CA GLU A 409 7.91 15.66 -1.53
C GLU A 409 6.88 15.24 -2.60
N THR A 410 7.11 15.61 -3.86
CA THR A 410 6.32 15.16 -5.03
C THR A 410 7.19 14.95 -6.27
N PRO A 411 6.99 13.87 -7.06
CA PRO A 411 7.65 13.65 -8.35
C PRO A 411 7.29 14.66 -9.45
N VAL A 412 6.44 15.66 -9.21
CA VAL A 412 6.25 16.82 -10.11
C VAL A 412 7.57 17.49 -10.48
N GLU A 413 8.53 17.54 -9.54
CA GLU A 413 9.86 18.10 -9.81
C GLU A 413 10.72 17.16 -10.68
N LEU A 414 10.69 15.85 -10.39
CA LEU A 414 11.41 14.80 -11.14
C LEU A 414 10.92 14.66 -12.58
N LEU A 415 9.60 14.68 -12.82
CA LEU A 415 9.04 14.72 -14.17
C LEU A 415 9.15 16.10 -14.81
N GLY A 416 9.40 17.14 -14.01
CA GLY A 416 9.55 18.51 -14.48
C GLY A 416 8.28 19.15 -15.05
N CYS A 417 7.12 18.51 -14.87
CA CYS A 417 5.81 18.93 -15.37
C CYS A 417 4.71 18.63 -14.33
N LYS A 418 3.63 19.42 -14.37
CA LYS A 418 2.53 19.39 -13.39
C LYS A 418 1.31 18.63 -13.90
N PRO A 419 0.53 17.96 -13.03
CA PRO A 419 -0.76 17.38 -13.38
C PRO A 419 -1.88 18.44 -13.36
N ASP A 420 -3.10 18.02 -13.66
CA ASP A 420 -4.32 18.78 -13.38
C ASP A 420 -5.05 18.21 -12.15
N ILE A 421 -4.81 16.93 -11.82
CA ILE A 421 -5.33 16.19 -10.66
C ILE A 421 -4.21 15.31 -10.09
N ALA A 422 -4.10 15.17 -8.77
CA ALA A 422 -3.19 14.19 -8.16
C ALA A 422 -3.81 13.48 -6.95
N CYS A 423 -3.47 12.22 -6.77
CA CYS A 423 -3.99 11.37 -5.69
C CYS A 423 -2.89 10.98 -4.71
N TYR A 424 -3.20 10.99 -3.41
CA TYR A 424 -2.24 10.71 -2.34
C TYR A 424 -2.86 9.84 -1.24
N ALA A 425 -2.03 8.97 -0.63
CA ALA A 425 -2.33 8.24 0.60
C ALA A 425 -1.01 7.73 1.22
N LYS A 426 -1.00 6.51 1.80
CA LYS A 426 0.19 5.78 2.31
C LYS A 426 1.07 6.62 3.25
N LEU A 427 2.16 7.18 2.74
CA LEU A 427 3.12 7.97 3.52
C LEU A 427 2.52 9.26 4.08
N MET A 428 1.44 9.78 3.49
CA MET A 428 0.78 11.02 3.91
C MET A 428 0.46 11.07 5.42
N THR A 429 0.10 9.94 6.03
CA THR A 429 -0.23 9.81 7.47
C THR A 429 0.88 9.14 8.28
N GLY A 430 2.12 9.14 7.77
CA GLY A 430 3.25 8.41 8.36
C GLY A 430 3.01 6.91 8.50
N GLY A 431 2.11 6.33 7.71
CA GLY A 431 1.73 4.91 7.82
C GLY A 431 0.95 4.52 9.08
N MET A 432 0.45 5.49 9.86
CA MET A 432 -0.24 5.21 11.13
C MET A 432 -1.74 4.92 10.97
N ILE A 433 -2.41 5.54 10.00
CA ILE A 433 -3.87 5.40 9.78
C ILE A 433 -4.25 5.67 8.31
N PRO A 434 -5.26 4.98 7.73
CA PRO A 434 -5.76 5.32 6.39
C PRO A 434 -6.38 6.72 6.31
N LEU A 435 -5.87 7.53 5.38
CA LEU A 435 -6.52 8.69 4.78
C LEU A 435 -6.02 8.78 3.34
N ALA A 436 -6.83 9.35 2.44
CA ALA A 436 -6.41 9.72 1.10
C ALA A 436 -7.00 11.08 0.67
N VAL A 437 -6.35 11.73 -0.29
CA VAL A 437 -6.82 12.96 -0.90
C VAL A 437 -6.69 12.92 -2.42
N THR A 438 -7.59 13.65 -3.08
CA THR A 438 -7.47 14.05 -4.48
C THR A 438 -7.32 15.57 -4.52
N LEU A 439 -6.18 16.06 -5.00
CA LEU A 439 -5.92 17.47 -5.27
C LEU A 439 -6.34 17.82 -6.70
N ALA A 440 -6.84 19.03 -6.93
CA ALA A 440 -7.27 19.51 -8.26
C ALA A 440 -7.02 21.01 -8.47
N THR A 441 -6.98 21.42 -9.73
CA THR A 441 -7.00 22.84 -10.16
C THR A 441 -8.40 23.47 -10.03
N ASP A 442 -8.49 24.80 -9.97
CA ASP A 442 -9.78 25.50 -9.95
C ASP A 442 -10.57 25.25 -11.24
N ALA A 443 -9.91 25.24 -12.40
CA ALA A 443 -10.54 24.95 -13.69
C ALA A 443 -11.18 23.55 -13.79
N LEU A 444 -10.84 22.63 -12.88
CA LEU A 444 -11.48 21.33 -12.68
C LEU A 444 -12.64 21.40 -11.68
N PHE A 445 -12.48 22.13 -10.58
CA PHE A 445 -13.54 22.40 -9.61
C PHE A 445 -14.72 23.15 -10.24
N ASP A 446 -14.44 24.19 -11.03
CA ASP A 446 -15.41 25.00 -11.75
C ASP A 446 -16.28 24.16 -12.71
N SER A 447 -15.74 23.05 -13.24
CA SER A 447 -16.50 22.14 -14.10
C SER A 447 -17.70 21.49 -13.38
N PHE A 448 -17.72 21.45 -12.04
CA PHE A 448 -18.83 20.97 -11.20
C PHE A 448 -19.69 22.10 -10.61
N SER A 449 -19.40 23.37 -10.90
CA SER A 449 -20.12 24.52 -10.36
C SER A 449 -21.37 24.84 -11.18
N GLY A 450 -22.48 25.10 -10.48
CA GLY A 450 -23.78 25.47 -11.06
C GLY A 450 -24.92 25.28 -10.05
N ASP A 451 -26.07 25.91 -10.29
CA ASP A 451 -27.18 25.98 -9.32
C ASP A 451 -27.75 24.62 -8.88
N PRO A 452 -27.95 23.61 -9.76
CA PRO A 452 -28.53 22.33 -9.36
C PRO A 452 -27.49 21.45 -8.65
N LYS A 453 -27.81 20.96 -7.44
CA LYS A 453 -26.98 20.00 -6.68
C LYS A 453 -26.60 18.72 -7.46
N LEU A 454 -27.32 18.40 -8.53
CA LEU A 454 -27.01 17.30 -9.46
C LEU A 454 -25.77 17.55 -10.36
N GLN A 455 -25.28 18.79 -10.46
CA GLN A 455 -24.05 19.13 -11.19
C GLN A 455 -22.78 18.96 -10.34
N ALA A 456 -22.92 18.94 -9.01
CA ALA A 456 -21.83 18.79 -8.06
C ALA A 456 -21.24 17.36 -8.06
N LEU A 457 -20.03 17.20 -7.52
CA LEU A 457 -19.35 15.90 -7.41
C LEU A 457 -19.97 15.02 -6.32
N LEU A 458 -21.02 14.27 -6.68
CA LEU A 458 -21.70 13.32 -5.81
C LEU A 458 -20.81 12.07 -5.57
N HIS A 459 -19.93 12.13 -4.55
CA HIS A 459 -19.02 11.05 -4.16
C HIS A 459 -18.50 11.11 -2.69
N GLY A 460 -19.40 11.26 -1.72
CA GLY A 460 -19.02 11.21 -0.30
C GLY A 460 -18.74 9.79 0.22
N HIS A 461 -17.85 9.68 1.22
CA HIS A 461 -17.72 8.53 2.14
C HIS A 461 -18.03 9.01 3.56
N SER A 462 -18.52 8.13 4.44
CA SER A 462 -18.93 8.53 5.81
C SER A 462 -17.77 9.14 6.62
N TYR A 463 -16.54 8.68 6.41
CA TYR A 463 -15.34 9.16 7.08
C TYR A 463 -14.50 10.14 6.24
N SER A 464 -15.06 10.74 5.17
CA SER A 464 -14.36 11.79 4.41
C SER A 464 -13.84 12.89 5.35
N ALA A 465 -12.54 13.18 5.23
CA ALA A 465 -11.78 14.12 6.06
C ALA A 465 -11.78 13.83 7.57
N HIS A 466 -11.88 12.57 8.01
CA HIS A 466 -11.90 12.22 9.44
C HIS A 466 -10.73 12.87 10.20
N ALA A 467 -11.07 13.58 11.28
CA ALA A 467 -10.15 14.48 12.00
C ALA A 467 -8.84 13.77 12.42
N MET A 468 -8.94 12.51 12.85
CA MET A 468 -7.82 11.64 13.18
C MET A 468 -6.79 11.53 12.04
N GLY A 469 -7.24 11.17 10.84
CA GLY A 469 -6.37 11.05 9.67
C GLY A 469 -5.78 12.40 9.28
N CYS A 470 -6.58 13.47 9.31
CA CYS A 470 -6.13 14.80 8.91
C CYS A 470 -5.08 15.39 9.88
N ALA A 471 -5.24 15.20 11.20
CA ALA A 471 -4.25 15.61 12.21
C ALA A 471 -2.94 14.83 12.04
N THR A 472 -3.05 13.51 11.91
CA THR A 472 -1.91 12.62 11.67
C THR A 472 -1.17 12.99 10.38
N ALA A 473 -1.90 13.34 9.32
CA ALA A 473 -1.32 13.76 8.05
C ALA A 473 -0.61 15.12 8.13
N ALA A 474 -1.27 16.14 8.68
CA ALA A 474 -0.66 17.45 8.89
C ALA A 474 0.66 17.34 9.67
N LYS A 475 0.63 16.61 10.78
CA LYS A 475 1.80 16.43 11.65
C LYS A 475 2.91 15.59 11.00
N ALA A 476 2.57 14.58 10.19
CA ALA A 476 3.55 13.80 9.44
C ALA A 476 4.22 14.64 8.34
N ILE A 477 3.46 15.43 7.58
CA ILE A 477 3.98 16.32 6.52
C ILE A 477 4.98 17.34 7.09
N GLU A 478 4.67 17.93 8.25
CA GLU A 478 5.59 18.83 8.95
C GLU A 478 6.87 18.12 9.39
N LEU A 479 6.75 16.99 10.09
CA LEU A 479 7.89 16.23 10.63
C LEU A 479 8.80 15.60 9.55
N PHE A 480 8.28 15.28 8.36
CA PHE A 480 9.14 14.84 7.25
C PHE A 480 9.94 15.98 6.61
N LYS A 481 9.40 17.21 6.64
CA LYS A 481 9.94 18.37 5.91
C LYS A 481 10.93 19.19 6.73
N ASP A 482 10.80 19.17 8.06
CA ASP A 482 11.68 19.87 8.98
C ASP A 482 13.05 19.13 9.13
N PRO A 483 14.19 19.77 8.80
CA PRO A 483 15.51 19.17 8.97
C PRO A 483 15.87 18.83 10.43
N GLU A 484 15.26 19.51 11.42
CA GLU A 484 15.50 19.25 12.85
C GLU A 484 14.84 17.93 13.31
N THR A 485 13.85 17.41 12.56
CA THR A 485 13.21 16.11 12.84
C THR A 485 13.48 15.05 11.78
N ASN A 486 13.92 15.44 10.58
CA ASN A 486 14.35 14.53 9.52
C ASN A 486 15.76 14.89 9.02
N HIS A 487 16.78 14.34 9.68
CA HIS A 487 18.21 14.54 9.37
C HIS A 487 18.65 14.07 7.96
N ASN A 488 17.75 13.48 7.16
CA ASN A 488 18.03 13.17 5.76
C ASN A 488 17.70 14.32 4.81
N ILE A 489 16.96 15.34 5.26
CA ILE A 489 16.59 16.52 4.46
C ILE A 489 17.83 17.37 4.20
N ILE A 490 18.14 17.61 2.93
CA ILE A 490 19.05 18.67 2.50
C ILE A 490 18.25 20.00 2.54
N PRO A 491 18.61 20.97 3.40
CA PRO A 491 17.84 22.22 3.54
C PRO A 491 17.75 23.04 2.25
N GLN A 492 18.75 22.89 1.36
CA GLN A 492 18.76 23.46 0.02
C GLN A 492 17.92 22.57 -0.91
N GLY A 493 16.70 23.02 -1.20
CA GLY A 493 15.79 22.39 -2.16
C GLY A 493 14.73 21.49 -1.55
N GLY A 494 14.92 20.96 -0.33
CA GLY A 494 13.97 20.03 0.26
C GLY A 494 13.96 18.70 -0.49
N ILE A 495 15.13 18.08 -0.59
CA ILE A 495 15.35 16.74 -1.14
C ILE A 495 16.05 15.86 -0.08
N LEU A 496 15.84 14.55 -0.10
CA LEU A 496 16.65 13.66 0.73
C LEU A 496 18.06 13.53 0.15
N ARG A 497 19.06 13.41 1.03
CA ARG A 497 20.36 12.83 0.67
C ARG A 497 20.17 11.38 0.18
N GLU A 498 21.12 10.88 -0.61
CA GLU A 498 21.14 9.46 -0.96
C GLU A 498 21.21 8.59 0.31
N LEU A 499 20.32 7.60 0.37
CA LEU A 499 20.18 6.70 1.52
C LEU A 499 20.88 5.37 1.31
N TRP A 500 21.20 5.00 0.08
CA TRP A 500 21.74 3.69 -0.28
C TRP A 500 23.23 3.80 -0.58
N ASP A 501 24.00 2.86 -0.03
CA ASP A 501 25.46 2.80 -0.18
C ASP A 501 25.82 2.52 -1.66
N GLU A 502 26.44 3.50 -2.32
CA GLU A 502 26.68 3.46 -3.77
C GLU A 502 27.55 2.26 -4.18
N GLU A 503 28.59 1.92 -3.39
CA GLU A 503 29.47 0.80 -3.70
C GLU A 503 28.70 -0.52 -3.68
N LEU A 504 27.87 -0.75 -2.64
CA LEU A 504 27.02 -1.94 -2.56
C LEU A 504 25.94 -1.99 -3.65
N VAL A 505 25.33 -0.84 -3.99
CA VAL A 505 24.39 -0.72 -5.11
C VAL A 505 25.05 -1.17 -6.42
N GLN A 506 26.25 -0.66 -6.70
CA GLN A 506 27.04 -1.00 -7.88
C GLN A 506 27.40 -2.50 -7.90
N GLN A 507 27.94 -3.02 -6.79
CA GLN A 507 28.29 -4.44 -6.64
C GLN A 507 27.09 -5.39 -6.83
N ILE A 508 25.90 -5.04 -6.32
CA ILE A 508 24.67 -5.83 -6.51
C ILE A 508 24.21 -5.76 -7.98
N SER A 509 24.32 -4.61 -8.65
CA SER A 509 23.92 -4.47 -10.07
C SER A 509 24.77 -5.29 -11.04
N CYS A 510 26.00 -5.62 -10.66
CA CYS A 510 26.93 -6.47 -11.38
C CYS A 510 26.82 -7.97 -11.02
N HIS A 511 25.96 -8.33 -10.05
CA HIS A 511 25.86 -9.71 -9.58
C HIS A 511 25.16 -10.62 -10.61
N SER A 512 25.69 -11.82 -10.83
CA SER A 512 25.24 -12.69 -11.93
C SER A 512 23.75 -13.06 -11.86
N ALA A 513 23.18 -13.18 -10.65
CA ALA A 513 21.75 -13.48 -10.44
C ALA A 513 20.80 -12.27 -10.63
N VAL A 514 21.32 -11.04 -10.78
CA VAL A 514 20.51 -9.81 -10.86
C VAL A 514 20.30 -9.39 -12.31
N GLN A 515 19.06 -9.13 -12.72
CA GLN A 515 18.69 -8.73 -14.08
C GLN A 515 18.64 -7.20 -14.26
N LYS A 516 18.11 -6.49 -13.26
CA LYS A 516 18.08 -5.03 -13.18
C LYS A 516 18.00 -4.58 -11.74
N VAL A 517 18.52 -3.38 -11.45
CA VAL A 517 18.38 -2.64 -10.19
C VAL A 517 17.64 -1.33 -10.46
N VAL A 518 16.83 -0.88 -9.52
CA VAL A 518 16.19 0.45 -9.47
C VAL A 518 16.39 1.01 -8.07
N VAL A 519 16.99 2.19 -7.96
CA VAL A 519 17.32 2.82 -6.68
C VAL A 519 17.10 4.34 -6.71
N ILE A 520 16.23 4.82 -5.83
CA ILE A 520 15.86 6.24 -5.72
C ILE A 520 15.21 6.52 -4.35
N GLY A 521 15.73 7.51 -3.62
CA GLY A 521 15.21 7.89 -2.31
C GLY A 521 15.12 6.72 -1.33
N THR A 522 13.92 6.42 -0.84
CA THR A 522 13.68 5.35 0.14
C THR A 522 13.45 3.96 -0.47
N LEU A 523 13.62 3.81 -1.79
CA LEU A 523 13.45 2.56 -2.53
C LEU A 523 14.79 2.05 -3.07
N PHE A 524 15.11 0.81 -2.74
CA PHE A 524 16.04 -0.04 -3.48
C PHE A 524 15.30 -1.30 -3.94
N ALA A 525 15.33 -1.61 -5.23
CA ALA A 525 14.72 -2.81 -5.80
C ALA A 525 15.64 -3.47 -6.82
N LEU A 526 15.50 -4.78 -6.95
CA LEU A 526 16.14 -5.57 -8.00
C LEU A 526 15.20 -6.64 -8.53
N GLU A 527 15.42 -7.03 -9.78
CA GLU A 527 14.79 -8.20 -10.38
C GLU A 527 15.82 -9.34 -10.48
N LEU A 528 15.43 -10.56 -10.10
CA LEU A 528 16.24 -11.76 -10.26
C LEU A 528 16.13 -12.29 -11.69
N LYS A 529 17.28 -12.65 -12.30
CA LYS A 529 17.32 -13.39 -13.57
C LYS A 529 16.63 -14.74 -13.38
N VAL A 530 15.67 -15.05 -14.25
CA VAL A 530 14.89 -16.30 -14.25
C VAL A 530 14.55 -16.71 -15.67
N ASP A 531 14.28 -18.00 -15.89
CA ASP A 531 13.68 -18.47 -17.14
C ASP A 531 12.31 -17.81 -17.37
N ALA A 532 11.93 -17.61 -18.63
CA ALA A 532 10.68 -16.94 -19.02
C ALA A 532 9.40 -17.64 -18.52
N SER A 533 9.48 -18.92 -18.12
CA SER A 533 8.39 -19.66 -17.46
C SER A 533 8.22 -19.36 -15.97
N ASN A 534 9.20 -18.68 -15.36
CA ASN A 534 9.31 -18.40 -13.92
C ASN A 534 9.41 -16.89 -13.62
N SER A 535 9.04 -16.01 -14.55
CA SER A 535 9.09 -14.54 -14.40
C SER A 535 7.75 -13.92 -13.99
N GLY A 536 7.78 -12.65 -13.59
CA GLY A 536 6.59 -11.87 -13.24
C GLY A 536 5.98 -12.23 -11.88
N TYR A 537 4.86 -11.57 -11.53
CA TYR A 537 4.27 -11.60 -10.18
C TYR A 537 4.03 -13.01 -9.62
N ALA A 538 3.62 -13.97 -10.47
CA ALA A 538 3.32 -15.34 -10.05
C ALA A 538 4.56 -16.17 -9.68
N SER A 539 5.76 -15.66 -9.95
CA SER A 539 7.02 -16.32 -9.62
C SER A 539 7.20 -16.54 -8.12
N LEU A 540 7.71 -17.72 -7.75
CA LEU A 540 8.13 -18.04 -6.39
C LEU A 540 9.66 -18.01 -6.24
N TYR A 541 10.42 -17.60 -7.27
CA TYR A 541 11.88 -17.72 -7.30
C TYR A 541 12.57 -16.90 -6.19
N ALA A 542 12.05 -15.71 -5.87
CA ALA A 542 12.56 -14.89 -4.77
C ALA A 542 12.32 -15.48 -3.36
N LYS A 543 11.47 -16.52 -3.21
CA LYS A 543 10.96 -16.98 -1.91
C LYS A 543 12.07 -17.51 -0.98
N SER A 544 13.08 -18.21 -1.50
CA SER A 544 14.21 -18.72 -0.71
C SER A 544 15.10 -17.59 -0.21
N LEU A 545 15.44 -16.62 -1.07
CA LEU A 545 16.18 -15.41 -0.68
C LEU A 545 15.42 -14.60 0.39
N LEU A 546 14.11 -14.42 0.23
CA LEU A 546 13.24 -13.77 1.20
C LEU A 546 13.13 -14.53 2.54
N GLN A 547 13.37 -15.84 2.55
CA GLN A 547 13.46 -16.62 3.79
C GLN A 547 14.81 -16.40 4.49
N MET A 548 15.93 -16.46 3.77
CA MET A 548 17.27 -16.20 4.33
C MET A 548 17.36 -14.78 4.92
N LEU A 549 16.83 -13.77 4.21
CA LEU A 549 16.75 -12.39 4.71
C LEU A 549 15.88 -12.27 5.97
N ARG A 550 14.83 -13.08 6.10
CA ARG A 550 13.98 -13.13 7.32
C ARG A 550 14.72 -13.75 8.51
N GLU A 551 15.66 -14.66 8.26
CA GLU A 551 16.55 -15.21 9.28
C GLU A 551 17.55 -14.13 9.75
N ASP A 552 18.04 -13.27 8.85
CA ASP A 552 18.89 -12.10 9.15
C ASP A 552 18.15 -10.91 9.81
N GLY A 553 16.86 -11.07 10.09
CA GLY A 553 16.02 -10.05 10.71
C GLY A 553 15.46 -8.99 9.75
N ILE A 554 15.26 -9.31 8.46
CA ILE A 554 14.67 -8.42 7.47
C ILE A 554 13.31 -9.00 7.01
N PHE A 555 12.22 -8.31 7.32
CA PHE A 555 10.86 -8.72 6.96
C PHE A 555 10.44 -8.12 5.62
N MET A 556 10.08 -8.98 4.67
CA MET A 556 9.78 -8.63 3.28
C MET A 556 8.60 -9.43 2.72
N ARG A 557 8.00 -8.92 1.63
CA ARG A 557 7.01 -9.61 0.79
C ARG A 557 7.55 -9.72 -0.65
N PRO A 558 7.35 -10.85 -1.35
CA PRO A 558 7.71 -10.99 -2.76
C PRO A 558 6.87 -10.08 -3.66
N LEU A 559 7.43 -9.73 -4.81
CA LEU A 559 6.71 -9.15 -5.94
C LEU A 559 7.10 -9.93 -7.21
N GLY A 560 6.75 -11.22 -7.24
CA GLY A 560 7.28 -12.17 -8.22
C GLY A 560 8.78 -12.41 -8.04
N ASN A 561 9.54 -12.30 -9.12
CA ASN A 561 11.01 -12.33 -9.13
C ASN A 561 11.65 -10.99 -8.73
N VAL A 562 10.87 -9.96 -8.36
CA VAL A 562 11.36 -8.68 -7.81
C VAL A 562 11.50 -8.75 -6.29
N VAL A 563 12.65 -8.29 -5.81
CA VAL A 563 13.06 -8.17 -4.40
C VAL A 563 13.31 -6.70 -4.12
N TYR A 564 12.69 -6.13 -3.07
CA TYR A 564 12.80 -4.70 -2.78
C TYR A 564 12.97 -4.43 -1.28
N LEU A 565 13.91 -3.53 -0.96
CA LEU A 565 14.12 -2.95 0.35
C LEU A 565 13.54 -1.54 0.34
N MET A 566 12.66 -1.26 1.30
CA MET A 566 11.98 0.03 1.41
C MET A 566 12.07 0.54 2.84
N CYS A 567 12.65 1.72 3.01
CA CYS A 567 12.84 2.37 4.31
C CYS A 567 11.84 3.53 4.51
N GLY A 568 11.96 4.23 5.64
CA GLY A 568 11.24 5.48 5.89
C GLY A 568 12.06 6.69 5.44
N PRO A 569 11.43 7.87 5.22
CA PRO A 569 12.16 9.10 4.87
C PRO A 569 13.24 9.50 5.90
N CYS A 570 13.04 9.11 7.16
CA CYS A 570 13.92 9.41 8.30
C CYS A 570 14.96 8.31 8.59
N THR A 571 14.91 7.15 7.91
CA THR A 571 15.84 6.03 8.14
C THR A 571 17.26 6.42 7.75
N SER A 572 18.23 6.15 8.62
CA SER A 572 19.62 6.59 8.38
C SER A 572 20.34 5.72 7.32
N PRO A 573 21.26 6.30 6.51
CA PRO A 573 21.98 5.55 5.48
C PRO A 573 22.78 4.35 6.02
N GLU A 574 23.21 4.39 7.27
CA GLU A 574 23.92 3.30 7.94
C GLU A 574 23.02 2.05 8.09
N ILE A 575 21.72 2.24 8.34
CA ILE A 575 20.73 1.16 8.38
C ILE A 575 20.50 0.60 6.97
N CYS A 576 20.32 1.47 5.97
CA CYS A 576 20.17 1.06 4.57
C CYS A 576 21.40 0.26 4.08
N ARG A 577 22.61 0.67 4.46
CA ARG A 577 23.86 -0.06 4.22
C ARG A 577 23.89 -1.43 4.91
N GLU A 578 23.40 -1.56 6.14
CA GLU A 578 23.27 -2.87 6.83
C GLU A 578 22.36 -3.82 6.02
N LEU A 579 21.23 -3.31 5.52
CA LEU A 579 20.27 -4.09 4.72
C LEU A 579 20.88 -4.54 3.38
N LEU A 580 21.58 -3.65 2.66
CA LEU A 580 22.30 -4.00 1.43
C LEU A 580 23.43 -5.00 1.70
N SER A 581 24.17 -4.85 2.80
CA SER A 581 25.27 -5.75 3.17
C SER A 581 24.75 -7.19 3.39
N LYS A 582 23.64 -7.33 4.13
CA LYS A 582 22.96 -8.62 4.34
C LYS A 582 22.46 -9.23 3.03
N LEU A 583 21.83 -8.42 2.17
CA LEU A 583 21.37 -8.84 0.85
C LEU A 583 22.52 -9.34 -0.04
N TYR A 584 23.63 -8.62 -0.08
CA TYR A 584 24.81 -9.00 -0.86
C TYR A 584 25.49 -10.29 -0.35
N ILE A 585 25.55 -10.48 0.98
CA ILE A 585 26.05 -11.74 1.58
C ILE A 585 25.18 -12.92 1.15
N ARG A 586 23.84 -12.81 1.25
CA ARG A 586 22.91 -13.89 0.86
C ARG A 586 22.91 -14.20 -0.63
N PHE A 587 23.30 -13.25 -1.49
CA PHE A 587 23.54 -13.53 -2.92
C PHE A 587 24.71 -14.49 -3.16
N GLY A 588 25.79 -14.38 -2.38
CA GLY A 588 26.94 -15.29 -2.46
C GLY A 588 26.66 -16.73 -2.02
N GLU A 589 25.56 -16.93 -1.29
CA GLU A 589 25.01 -18.24 -0.89
C GLU A 589 23.97 -18.75 -1.88
N PHE A 590 23.04 -17.89 -2.32
CA PHE A 590 21.96 -18.22 -3.28
C PHE A 590 22.49 -18.85 -4.58
N ASN A 591 23.63 -18.35 -5.09
CA ASN A 591 24.29 -18.87 -6.30
C ASN A 591 24.98 -20.24 -6.13
N ARG A 592 24.88 -20.89 -4.97
CA ARG A 592 25.51 -22.21 -4.68
C ARG A 592 24.51 -23.32 -4.38
N ALA A 593 23.20 -23.05 -4.49
CA ALA A 593 22.09 -23.95 -4.20
C ALA A 593 21.26 -24.26 -5.46
#